data_AF-A0A0L7LKP5-F1
#
_entry.id   AF-A0A0L7LKP5-F1
#
_cell.length_a   1.000
_cell.length_b   1.000
_cell.length_c   1.000
_cell.angle_alpha   90.00
_cell.angle_beta   90.00
_cell.angle_gamma   90.00
#
_symmetry.space_group_name_H-M   'P 1'
#
loop_
_entity.id
_entity.type
_entity.pdbx_description
1 polymer ?
#
loop_
_entity_poly.entity_id
_entity_poly.type
_entity_poly.pdbx_seq_one_letter_code
_entity_poly.pdbx_strand_id
1 'polypeptide(L)'
;MSSYLERQKSLFNTLKDAEDQYSFSKSNKVDNPPNYGEVDRRTYRKLKHEMKQFRGKESIYKRPEANMRDCLRAKTIPDYIKNPKKWMYYSLEDVTPEQMSDKTNTATALALMQKLEEQEAKTEMDVDSDDAVFKKPIFQVSSTIRKTATVPEQKAVFKSNKVVMPEYVVGQKALKKKEKLVQKETLKDAPDVKASLVLNHLYEEEDEE
;
A
#
# COMPACT_ATOMS: atom_id res chain seq x y z
N MET A 1 -24.89 -62.16 -42.95
CA MET A 1 -25.27 -61.37 -41.76
C MET A 1 -24.15 -61.53 -40.74
N SER A 2 -23.26 -60.56 -40.62
CA SER A 2 -22.20 -60.59 -39.61
C SER A 2 -22.86 -60.70 -38.23
N SER A 3 -22.56 -61.83 -37.57
CA SER A 3 -23.19 -62.27 -36.32
C SER A 3 -23.09 -61.15 -35.30
N TYR A 4 -24.16 -60.91 -34.54
CA TYR A 4 -24.21 -59.88 -33.50
C TYR A 4 -22.94 -59.85 -32.62
N LEU A 5 -22.38 -61.02 -32.33
CA LEU A 5 -21.12 -61.22 -31.61
C LEU A 5 -19.92 -60.51 -32.25
N GLU A 6 -19.83 -60.48 -33.57
CA GLU A 6 -18.71 -59.89 -34.31
C GLU A 6 -18.78 -58.35 -34.27
N ARG A 7 -20.00 -57.79 -34.38
CA ARG A 7 -20.23 -56.35 -34.15
C ARG A 7 -19.95 -55.96 -32.70
N GLN A 8 -20.39 -56.77 -31.74
CA GLN A 8 -20.13 -56.52 -30.32
C GLN A 8 -18.62 -56.48 -30.05
N LYS A 9 -17.84 -57.46 -30.55
CA LYS A 9 -16.39 -57.49 -30.41
C LYS A 9 -15.70 -56.30 -31.06
N SER A 10 -16.11 -55.94 -32.28
CA SER A 10 -15.58 -54.76 -32.97
C SER A 10 -15.82 -53.48 -32.18
N LEU A 11 -17.02 -53.30 -31.63
CA LEU A 11 -17.39 -52.14 -30.82
C LEU A 11 -16.54 -52.07 -29.54
N PHE A 12 -16.36 -53.18 -28.82
CA PHE A 12 -15.51 -53.22 -27.63
C PHE A 12 -14.04 -52.92 -27.95
N ASN A 13 -13.51 -53.38 -29.07
CA ASN A 13 -12.15 -53.06 -29.49
C ASN A 13 -12.01 -51.55 -29.78
N THR A 14 -12.95 -50.96 -30.51
CA THR A 14 -12.92 -49.52 -30.80
C THR A 14 -13.05 -48.65 -29.54
N LEU A 15 -13.88 -49.07 -28.58
CA LEU A 15 -14.00 -48.38 -27.29
C LEU A 15 -12.74 -48.52 -26.45
N LYS A 16 -12.08 -49.68 -26.49
CA LYS A 16 -10.83 -49.90 -25.77
C LYS A 16 -9.69 -49.07 -26.35
N ASP A 17 -9.58 -48.98 -27.67
CA ASP A 17 -8.61 -48.11 -28.33
C ASP A 17 -8.88 -46.63 -28.02
N ALA A 18 -10.15 -46.23 -28.01
CA ALA A 18 -10.55 -44.87 -27.63
C ALA A 18 -10.26 -44.59 -26.15
N GLU A 19 -10.52 -45.55 -25.25
CA GLU A 19 -10.17 -45.45 -23.84
C GLU A 19 -8.66 -45.34 -23.67
N ASP A 20 -7.85 -46.11 -24.39
CA ASP A 20 -6.39 -46.02 -24.32
C ASP A 20 -5.83 -44.69 -24.85
N GLN A 21 -6.49 -44.09 -25.84
CA GLN A 21 -6.15 -42.78 -26.39
C GLN A 21 -6.62 -41.61 -25.51
N TYR A 22 -7.83 -41.70 -24.95
CA TYR A 22 -8.48 -40.66 -24.15
C TYR A 22 -8.40 -40.89 -22.65
N SER A 23 -7.73 -41.95 -22.20
CA SER A 23 -7.43 -42.22 -20.80
C SER A 23 -6.85 -40.97 -20.16
N PHE A 24 -7.73 -40.22 -19.51
CA PHE A 24 -7.41 -39.03 -18.71
C PHE A 24 -6.39 -39.40 -17.61
N SER A 25 -6.30 -40.69 -17.29
CA SER A 25 -5.33 -41.33 -16.42
C SER A 25 -3.90 -41.39 -16.96
N LYS A 26 -3.63 -41.21 -18.27
CA LYS A 26 -2.24 -41.09 -18.79
C LYS A 26 -1.68 -39.67 -18.63
N SER A 27 -2.52 -38.64 -18.72
CA SER A 27 -2.10 -37.25 -18.50
C SER A 27 -2.22 -36.78 -17.04
N ASN A 28 -3.02 -37.46 -16.21
CA ASN A 28 -3.11 -37.25 -14.76
C ASN A 28 -2.44 -38.36 -13.94
N LYS A 29 -1.38 -39.00 -14.47
CA LYS A 29 -0.44 -39.73 -13.62
C LYS A 29 0.37 -38.72 -12.81
N VAL A 30 -0.25 -38.17 -11.77
CA VAL A 30 0.50 -37.61 -10.65
C VAL A 30 0.99 -38.83 -9.88
N ASP A 31 2.07 -39.46 -10.36
CA ASP A 31 2.62 -40.72 -9.82
C ASP A 31 2.99 -40.61 -8.32
N ASN A 32 3.08 -39.39 -7.81
CA ASN A 32 3.20 -39.11 -6.39
C ASN A 32 2.08 -38.15 -5.96
N PRO A 33 1.21 -38.50 -4.99
CA PRO A 33 0.37 -37.49 -4.38
C PRO A 33 1.29 -36.35 -3.89
N PRO A 34 0.98 -35.08 -4.21
CA PRO A 34 1.83 -33.99 -3.77
C PRO A 34 1.97 -34.09 -2.24
N ASN A 35 3.18 -34.34 -1.76
CA ASN A 35 3.46 -34.33 -0.35
C ASN A 35 3.31 -32.88 0.12
N TYR A 36 2.13 -32.54 0.63
CA TYR A 36 1.81 -31.19 1.11
C TYR A 36 2.71 -30.73 2.27
N GLY A 37 3.50 -31.64 2.87
CA GLY A 37 4.47 -31.32 3.92
C GLY A 37 5.83 -30.85 3.42
N GLU A 38 6.18 -31.07 2.14
CA GLU A 38 7.53 -30.77 1.62
C GLU A 38 7.47 -29.87 0.38
N VAL A 39 7.62 -28.57 0.60
CA VAL A 39 7.63 -27.58 -0.48
C VAL A 39 9.02 -27.53 -1.11
N ASP A 40 9.16 -28.10 -2.32
CA ASP A 40 10.40 -27.93 -3.10
C ASP A 40 10.66 -26.44 -3.38
N ARG A 41 11.83 -25.96 -2.96
CA ARG A 41 12.27 -24.57 -3.16
C ARG A 41 12.26 -24.17 -4.63
N ARG A 42 12.54 -25.09 -5.57
CA ARG A 42 12.60 -24.78 -7.00
C ARG A 42 11.20 -24.55 -7.58
N THR A 43 10.26 -25.45 -7.29
CA THR A 43 8.86 -25.31 -7.75
C THR A 43 8.20 -24.08 -7.14
N TYR A 44 8.40 -23.83 -5.85
CA TYR A 44 7.90 -22.63 -5.18
C TYR A 44 8.42 -21.34 -5.81
N ARG A 45 9.71 -21.28 -6.18
CA ARG A 45 10.30 -20.11 -6.86
C ARG A 45 9.67 -19.88 -8.24
N LYS A 46 9.40 -20.93 -9.01
CA LYS A 46 8.73 -20.84 -10.32
C LYS A 46 7.30 -20.32 -10.18
N LEU A 47 6.49 -20.95 -9.33
CA LEU A 47 5.11 -20.53 -9.02
C LEU A 47 5.07 -19.06 -8.55
N LYS A 48 5.98 -18.67 -7.66
CA LYS A 48 6.09 -17.29 -7.18
C LYS A 48 6.41 -16.30 -8.32
N HIS A 49 7.22 -16.69 -9.30
CA HIS A 49 7.55 -15.86 -10.46
C HIS A 49 6.35 -15.74 -11.41
N GLU A 50 5.67 -16.85 -11.69
CA GLU A 50 4.44 -16.90 -12.49
C GLU A 50 3.30 -16.10 -11.88
N MET A 51 3.18 -16.07 -10.55
CA MET A 51 2.18 -15.24 -9.87
C MET A 51 2.58 -13.76 -9.78
N LYS A 52 3.86 -13.41 -10.04
CA LYS A 52 4.34 -12.02 -9.94
C LYS A 52 3.69 -11.09 -10.97
N GLN A 53 3.42 -11.60 -12.18
CA GLN A 53 2.75 -10.84 -13.24
C GLN A 53 1.29 -10.48 -12.95
N PHE A 54 0.66 -11.13 -11.96
CA PHE A 54 -0.72 -10.84 -11.53
C PHE A 54 -0.76 -9.91 -10.31
N ARG A 55 0.38 -9.58 -9.71
CA ARG A 55 0.44 -8.61 -8.61
C ARG A 55 0.10 -7.22 -9.13
N GLY A 56 -0.86 -6.56 -8.49
CA GLY A 56 -1.33 -5.23 -8.88
C GLY A 56 -2.18 -5.19 -10.16
N LYS A 57 -2.46 -6.36 -10.78
CA LYS A 57 -3.49 -6.44 -11.82
C LYS A 57 -4.83 -6.59 -11.12
N GLU A 58 -5.74 -5.66 -11.40
CA GLU A 58 -7.07 -5.63 -10.80
C GLU A 58 -7.85 -6.88 -11.22
N SER A 59 -8.27 -7.66 -10.24
CA SER A 59 -9.46 -8.48 -10.45
C SER A 59 -10.63 -7.52 -10.49
N ILE A 60 -11.42 -7.55 -11.57
CA ILE A 60 -12.60 -6.69 -11.72
C ILE A 60 -13.63 -6.87 -10.60
N TYR A 61 -13.50 -7.90 -9.77
CA TYR A 61 -14.40 -8.22 -8.66
C TYR A 61 -13.80 -8.01 -7.28
N LYS A 62 -12.52 -7.61 -7.14
CA LYS A 62 -11.87 -7.55 -5.82
C LYS A 62 -10.90 -6.39 -5.70
N ARG A 63 -11.09 -5.58 -4.66
CA ARG A 63 -10.14 -4.53 -4.28
C ARG A 63 -8.75 -5.16 -4.11
N PRO A 64 -7.68 -4.54 -4.62
CA PRO A 64 -6.34 -5.08 -4.47
C PRO A 64 -6.00 -5.14 -2.97
N GLU A 65 -5.80 -6.35 -2.46
CA GLU A 65 -5.29 -6.56 -1.10
C GLU A 65 -3.93 -5.87 -0.98
N ALA A 66 -3.75 -5.05 0.06
CA ALA A 66 -2.48 -4.37 0.31
C ALA A 66 -1.36 -5.42 0.43
N ASN A 67 -0.20 -5.17 -0.18
CA ASN A 67 0.87 -6.15 -0.10
C ASN A 67 1.24 -6.36 1.37
N MET A 68 1.29 -7.61 1.82
CA MET A 68 1.70 -7.95 3.19
C MET A 68 3.06 -7.34 3.59
N ARG A 69 3.94 -7.05 2.62
CA ARG A 69 5.22 -6.36 2.86
C ARG A 69 5.08 -4.88 3.21
N ASP A 70 4.02 -4.25 2.73
CA ASP A 70 3.72 -2.84 2.99
C ASP A 70 2.95 -2.72 4.32
N CYS A 71 2.14 -3.73 4.67
CA CYS A 71 1.42 -3.81 5.94
C CYS A 71 2.34 -4.19 7.12
N LEU A 72 3.36 -5.02 6.88
CA LEU A 72 4.34 -5.38 7.89
C LEU A 72 5.44 -4.32 7.90
N ARG A 73 5.57 -3.57 9.00
CA ARG A 73 6.70 -2.66 9.19
C ARG A 73 7.99 -3.41 8.88
N ALA A 74 8.79 -2.89 7.94
CA ALA A 74 10.10 -3.44 7.63
C ALA A 74 10.87 -3.62 8.95
N LYS A 75 11.54 -4.77 9.10
CA LYS A 75 12.32 -5.13 10.29
C LYS A 75 13.31 -4.01 10.60
N THR A 76 12.89 -3.08 11.44
CA THR A 76 13.72 -1.95 11.84
C THR A 76 14.68 -2.56 12.83
N ILE A 77 15.96 -2.62 12.44
CA ILE A 77 17.02 -3.09 13.32
C ILE A 77 16.88 -2.29 14.63
N PRO A 78 16.72 -2.96 15.78
CA PRO A 78 16.61 -2.27 17.06
C PRO A 78 17.73 -1.26 17.24
N ASP A 79 17.39 -0.10 17.81
CA ASP A 79 18.31 1.03 17.84
C ASP A 79 19.59 0.77 18.65
N TYR A 80 19.56 -0.14 19.63
CA TYR A 80 20.76 -0.58 20.36
C TYR A 80 21.77 -1.33 19.48
N ILE A 81 21.29 -2.00 18.43
CA ILE A 81 22.14 -2.65 17.43
C ILE A 81 22.66 -1.61 16.44
N LYS A 82 21.82 -0.63 16.06
CA LYS A 82 22.17 0.40 15.09
C LYS A 82 23.14 1.44 15.63
N ASN A 83 22.94 1.87 16.89
CA ASN A 83 23.68 2.94 17.55
C ASN A 83 24.20 2.49 18.92
N PRO A 84 25.11 1.50 19.00
CA PRO A 84 25.54 0.94 20.28
C PRO A 84 26.17 1.99 21.22
N LYS A 85 26.78 3.05 20.68
CA LYS A 85 27.36 4.15 21.49
C LYS A 85 26.33 5.00 22.23
N LYS A 86 25.09 5.07 21.72
CA LYS A 86 24.00 5.82 22.38
C LYS A 86 23.28 4.98 23.43
N TRP A 87 23.52 3.67 23.42
CA TRP A 87 22.87 2.70 24.29
C TRP A 87 23.92 2.22 25.26
N MET A 88 24.10 2.96 26.35
CA MET A 88 24.86 2.51 27.51
C MET A 88 23.93 1.81 28.47
N TYR A 89 24.36 0.65 28.95
CA TYR A 89 23.72 -0.03 30.07
C TYR A 89 24.20 0.64 31.35
N TYR A 90 23.29 1.28 32.08
CA TYR A 90 23.57 1.76 33.42
C TYR A 90 23.36 0.59 34.39
N SER A 91 24.43 0.15 35.05
CA SER A 91 24.30 -0.72 36.22
C SER A 91 24.06 0.14 37.46
N LEU A 92 23.21 -0.34 38.36
CA LEU A 92 22.98 0.30 39.66
C LEU A 92 23.93 -0.24 40.73
N GLU A 93 25.09 -0.77 40.34
CA GLU A 93 26.08 -1.37 41.26
C GLU A 93 26.66 -0.34 42.23
N ASP A 94 26.78 0.91 41.78
CA ASP A 94 27.29 2.01 42.59
C ASP A 94 26.24 2.62 43.55
N VAL A 95 24.98 2.19 43.45
CA VAL A 95 23.87 2.76 44.23
C VAL A 95 23.58 1.86 45.43
N THR A 96 23.68 2.42 46.64
CA THR A 96 23.35 1.66 47.85
C THR A 96 21.84 1.44 47.95
N PRO A 97 21.37 0.34 48.58
CA PRO A 97 19.94 0.10 48.79
C PRO A 97 19.26 1.21 49.62
N GLU A 98 20.03 1.93 50.45
CA GLU A 98 19.54 3.08 51.20
C GLU A 98 19.24 4.29 50.27
N GLN A 99 20.02 4.48 49.20
CA GLN A 99 19.78 5.54 48.21
C GLN A 99 18.57 5.25 47.32
N MET A 100 18.19 3.98 47.15
CA MET A 100 16.98 3.57 46.40
C MET A 100 15.72 3.50 47.28
N SER A 101 15.79 3.88 48.55
CA SER A 101 14.65 3.88 49.46
C SER A 101 13.58 4.90 49.05
N ASP A 102 12.31 4.61 49.32
CA ASP A 102 11.21 5.56 49.05
C ASP A 102 11.43 6.91 49.74
N LYS A 103 12.07 6.91 50.92
CA LYS A 103 12.39 8.14 51.67
C LYS A 103 13.39 9.03 50.93
N THR A 104 14.44 8.44 50.35
CA THR A 104 15.45 9.19 49.59
C THR A 104 14.90 9.62 48.23
N ASN A 105 14.09 8.78 47.58
CA ASN A 105 13.44 9.10 46.30
C ASN A 105 12.44 10.26 46.43
N THR A 106 11.62 10.25 47.49
CA THR A 106 10.69 11.34 47.77
C THR A 106 11.41 12.64 48.13
N ALA A 107 12.44 12.59 48.96
CA ALA A 107 13.24 13.76 49.31
C ALA A 107 13.95 14.37 48.08
N THR A 108 14.52 13.52 47.22
CA THR A 108 15.18 13.98 45.98
C THR A 108 14.19 14.54 44.97
N ALA A 109 13.01 13.93 44.82
CA ALA A 109 11.95 14.46 43.98
C ALA A 109 11.48 15.85 44.44
N LEU A 110 11.27 16.05 45.74
CA LEU A 110 10.88 17.36 46.30
C LEU A 110 11.99 18.41 46.13
N ALA A 111 13.25 18.04 46.36
CA ALA A 111 14.38 18.94 46.11
C ALA A 111 14.50 19.34 44.63
N LEU A 112 14.19 18.43 43.71
CA LEU A 112 14.16 18.73 42.28
C LEU A 112 13.02 19.68 41.92
N MET A 113 11.82 19.50 42.49
CA MET A 113 10.70 20.42 42.29
C MET A 113 11.04 21.84 42.75
N GLN A 114 11.60 21.98 43.96
CA GLN A 114 12.04 23.27 44.48
C GLN A 114 13.09 23.92 43.58
N LYS A 115 14.06 23.14 43.08
CA LYS A 115 15.08 23.65 42.16
C LYS A 115 14.49 24.13 40.83
N LEU A 116 13.47 23.45 40.31
CA LEU A 116 12.78 23.87 39.09
C LEU A 116 11.97 25.15 39.34
N GLU A 117 11.24 25.25 40.45
CA GLU A 117 10.51 26.45 40.85
C GLU A 117 11.46 27.66 41.02
N GLU A 118 12.63 27.46 41.64
CA GLU A 118 13.66 28.50 41.76
C GLU A 118 14.25 28.91 40.40
N GLN A 119 14.40 27.97 39.46
CA GLN A 119 14.85 28.29 38.11
C GLN A 119 13.78 29.08 37.35
N GLU A 120 12.53 28.63 37.40
CA GLU A 120 11.39 29.33 36.79
C GLU A 120 11.29 30.75 37.33
N ALA A 121 11.32 30.94 38.65
CA ALA A 121 11.32 32.26 39.30
C ALA A 121 12.51 33.14 38.91
N LYS A 122 13.69 32.56 38.62
CA LYS A 122 14.85 33.31 38.09
C LYS A 122 14.66 33.70 36.62
N THR A 123 14.12 32.82 35.79
CA THR A 123 13.80 33.14 34.39
C THR A 123 12.72 34.21 34.28
N GLU A 124 11.69 34.19 35.12
CA GLU A 124 10.65 35.23 35.10
C GLU A 124 11.18 36.64 35.43
N MET A 125 12.30 36.75 36.15
CA MET A 125 12.96 38.04 36.39
C MET A 125 13.84 38.54 35.23
N ASP A 126 14.09 37.71 34.20
CA ASP A 126 15.03 38.00 33.09
C ASP A 126 14.33 38.11 31.72
N VAL A 127 12.99 38.01 31.66
CA VAL A 127 12.19 37.97 30.41
C VAL A 127 11.62 39.35 30.01
N ASP A 128 12.02 40.45 30.65
CA ASP A 128 11.62 41.81 30.22
C ASP A 128 12.43 42.35 29.02
N SER A 129 13.26 41.54 28.36
CA SER A 129 13.90 41.88 27.09
C SER A 129 14.30 40.63 26.31
N ASP A 130 13.43 40.16 25.40
CA ASP A 130 13.80 39.96 23.98
C ASP A 130 12.72 39.17 23.20
N ASP A 131 12.32 39.75 22.07
CA ASP A 131 11.40 39.25 21.05
C ASP A 131 11.81 37.86 20.48
N ALA A 132 11.30 36.77 21.05
CA ALA A 132 11.45 35.42 20.47
C ALA A 132 10.20 34.97 19.69
N VAL A 133 10.03 35.47 18.47
CA VAL A 133 8.94 35.05 17.56
C VAL A 133 9.25 33.68 16.92
N PHE A 134 8.49 32.66 17.33
CA PHE A 134 8.59 31.29 16.82
C PHE A 134 8.10 31.17 15.36
N LYS A 135 9.01 30.84 14.42
CA LYS A 135 8.67 30.62 13.00
C LYS A 135 8.27 29.16 12.73
N LYS A 136 7.01 28.92 12.34
CA LYS A 136 6.50 27.59 11.97
C LYS A 136 7.16 27.04 10.69
N PRO A 137 7.53 25.75 10.63
CA PRO A 137 8.09 25.13 9.43
C PRO A 137 7.02 24.85 8.37
N ILE A 138 7.29 25.22 7.12
CA ILE A 138 6.41 25.02 5.96
C ILE A 138 6.87 23.74 5.22
N PHE A 139 6.01 22.73 5.13
CA PHE A 139 6.25 21.52 4.36
C PHE A 139 5.90 21.72 2.88
N GLN A 140 6.84 21.43 1.97
CA GLN A 140 6.61 21.42 0.53
C GLN A 140 6.11 20.04 0.08
N VAL A 141 4.87 19.98 -0.42
CA VAL A 141 4.26 18.75 -0.95
C VAL A 141 4.66 18.60 -2.42
N SER A 142 5.19 17.43 -2.81
CA SER A 142 5.71 17.21 -4.17
C SER A 142 4.60 17.04 -5.23
N SER A 143 4.83 17.65 -6.38
CA SER A 143 3.88 17.85 -7.48
C SER A 143 3.70 16.65 -8.43
N THR A 144 3.71 15.41 -7.93
CA THR A 144 3.69 14.19 -8.77
C THR A 144 2.30 13.66 -9.11
N ILE A 145 1.23 14.33 -8.68
CA ILE A 145 -0.15 14.00 -9.11
C ILE A 145 -0.56 14.98 -10.23
N ARG A 146 0.00 14.80 -11.43
CA ARG A 146 -0.49 15.52 -12.63
C ARG A 146 -1.44 14.62 -13.42
N LYS A 147 -2.68 15.12 -13.52
CA LYS A 147 -3.81 14.61 -14.32
C LYS A 147 -3.36 14.26 -15.75
N THR A 148 -3.63 13.03 -16.19
CA THR A 148 -3.45 12.60 -17.58
C THR A 148 -4.51 13.24 -18.47
N ALA A 149 -4.08 13.87 -19.56
CA ALA A 149 -4.92 14.61 -20.49
C ALA A 149 -5.67 13.67 -21.48
N THR A 150 -7.00 13.77 -21.43
CA THR A 150 -7.98 13.71 -22.52
C THR A 150 -7.60 13.01 -23.83
N VAL A 151 -8.00 11.74 -23.96
CA VAL A 151 -8.44 11.13 -25.23
C VAL A 151 -9.88 11.63 -25.51
N PRO A 152 -10.32 11.87 -26.76
CA PRO A 152 -11.71 12.22 -27.02
C PRO A 152 -12.60 11.01 -26.73
N GLU A 153 -13.03 10.88 -25.49
CA GLU A 153 -14.07 9.95 -25.08
C GLU A 153 -15.38 10.39 -25.75
N GLN A 154 -15.92 9.55 -26.64
CA GLN A 154 -17.31 9.68 -27.04
C GLN A 154 -18.16 9.41 -25.80
N LYS A 155 -18.52 10.46 -25.08
CA LYS A 155 -19.31 10.36 -23.84
C LYS A 155 -20.70 9.80 -24.16
N ALA A 156 -21.27 9.05 -23.23
CA ALA A 156 -22.63 8.53 -23.36
C ALA A 156 -23.60 9.71 -23.59
N VAL A 157 -24.38 9.64 -24.66
CA VAL A 157 -25.32 10.71 -25.03
C VAL A 157 -26.73 10.26 -24.67
N PHE A 158 -27.45 11.09 -23.93
CA PHE A 158 -28.86 10.88 -23.64
C PHE A 158 -29.70 11.38 -24.81
N LYS A 159 -30.38 10.46 -25.52
CA LYS A 159 -31.30 10.79 -26.61
C LYS A 159 -32.65 10.12 -26.33
N SER A 160 -33.74 10.90 -26.44
CA SER A 160 -35.12 10.40 -26.32
C SER A 160 -35.35 9.47 -25.11
N ASN A 161 -35.09 9.97 -23.89
CA ASN A 161 -35.24 9.25 -22.62
C ASN A 161 -34.39 7.98 -22.44
N LYS A 162 -33.38 7.76 -23.30
CA LYS A 162 -32.45 6.62 -23.17
C LYS A 162 -31.00 7.10 -23.24
N VAL A 163 -30.15 6.51 -22.40
CA VAL A 163 -28.70 6.73 -22.44
C VAL A 163 -28.12 5.78 -23.49
N VAL A 164 -27.52 6.32 -24.55
CA VAL A 164 -26.82 5.52 -25.57
C VAL A 164 -25.33 5.53 -25.24
N MET A 165 -24.78 4.35 -24.94
CA MET A 165 -23.34 4.16 -24.76
C MET A 165 -22.62 4.10 -26.12
N PRO A 166 -21.38 4.60 -26.20
CA PRO A 166 -20.56 4.47 -27.40
C PRO A 166 -20.30 2.99 -27.73
N GLU A 167 -20.13 2.70 -29.03
CA GLU A 167 -19.81 1.36 -29.50
C GLU A 167 -18.39 0.95 -29.05
N TYR A 168 -18.29 -0.14 -28.28
CA TYR A 168 -17.01 -0.72 -27.87
C TYR A 168 -16.57 -1.80 -28.86
N VAL A 169 -15.55 -1.52 -29.67
CA VAL A 169 -14.88 -2.54 -30.50
C VAL A 169 -13.76 -3.18 -29.68
N VAL A 170 -13.97 -4.42 -29.24
CA VAL A 170 -12.98 -5.20 -28.48
C VAL A 170 -12.06 -5.94 -29.45
N GLY A 171 -10.74 -5.81 -29.29
CA GLY A 171 -9.75 -6.59 -30.07
C GLY A 171 -8.89 -5.80 -31.06
N GLN A 172 -9.09 -4.49 -31.21
CA GLN A 172 -8.17 -3.66 -32.00
C GLN A 172 -6.96 -3.26 -31.16
N LYS A 173 -5.79 -3.81 -31.50
CA LYS A 173 -4.51 -3.39 -30.91
C LYS A 173 -4.18 -1.99 -31.41
N ALA A 174 -4.07 -1.01 -30.50
CA ALA A 174 -3.66 0.33 -30.85
C ALA A 174 -2.26 0.30 -31.51
N LEU A 175 -2.18 0.81 -32.74
CA LEU A 175 -0.90 0.99 -33.44
C LEU A 175 -0.09 2.05 -32.69
N LYS A 176 1.01 1.62 -32.05
CA LYS A 176 1.95 2.53 -31.36
C LYS A 176 2.57 3.46 -32.40
N LYS A 177 2.19 4.74 -32.40
CA LYS A 177 2.91 5.77 -33.16
C LYS A 177 4.18 6.13 -32.39
N LYS A 178 5.31 6.15 -33.10
CA LYS A 178 6.60 6.60 -32.57
C LYS A 178 6.50 8.09 -32.28
N GLU A 179 6.75 8.48 -31.03
CA GLU A 179 6.79 9.87 -30.60
C GLU A 179 7.95 10.58 -31.32
N LYS A 180 7.64 11.61 -32.10
CA LYS A 180 8.63 12.60 -32.52
C LYS A 180 8.60 13.72 -31.49
N LEU A 181 9.76 13.99 -30.89
CA LEU A 181 10.02 15.16 -30.08
C LEU A 181 9.70 16.42 -30.89
N VAL A 182 8.73 17.21 -30.41
CA VAL A 182 8.49 18.57 -30.88
C VAL A 182 8.78 19.50 -29.72
N GLN A 183 9.82 20.31 -29.87
CA GLN A 183 10.07 21.52 -29.10
C GLN A 183 9.10 22.61 -29.56
N LYS A 184 8.60 23.41 -28.60
CA LYS A 184 8.01 24.78 -28.68
C LYS A 184 6.87 24.86 -27.65
N GLU A 185 6.55 25.97 -27.02
CA GLU A 185 7.12 27.30 -26.83
C GLU A 185 6.34 27.87 -25.62
N THR A 186 6.95 28.75 -24.85
CA THR A 186 6.33 29.42 -23.71
C THR A 186 5.18 30.32 -24.14
N LEU A 187 4.00 30.14 -23.54
CA LEU A 187 2.95 31.15 -23.48
C LEU A 187 2.59 31.41 -22.02
N LYS A 188 2.77 32.69 -21.65
CA LYS A 188 2.44 33.28 -20.37
C LYS A 188 0.95 33.70 -20.35
N ASP A 189 0.47 33.92 -19.14
CA ASP A 189 -0.68 34.76 -18.75
C ASP A 189 -2.09 34.15 -18.80
N ALA A 190 -2.59 33.75 -17.62
CA ALA A 190 -3.95 34.05 -17.14
C ALA A 190 -4.06 33.81 -15.62
N PRO A 191 -4.83 34.63 -14.87
CA PRO A 191 -4.72 34.75 -13.42
C PRO A 191 -5.41 33.65 -12.61
N ASP A 192 -4.83 33.45 -11.44
CA ASP A 192 -5.15 32.51 -10.37
C ASP A 192 -6.52 32.82 -9.73
N VAL A 193 -7.61 32.22 -10.24
CA VAL A 193 -8.88 32.20 -9.51
C VAL A 193 -8.79 31.06 -8.49
N LYS A 194 -8.32 31.42 -7.29
CA LYS A 194 -8.37 30.57 -6.10
C LYS A 194 -9.83 30.24 -5.81
N ALA A 195 -10.27 29.04 -6.18
CA ALA A 195 -11.53 28.48 -5.73
C ALA A 195 -11.42 28.23 -4.22
N SER A 196 -11.80 29.21 -3.40
CA SER A 196 -11.97 29.05 -1.96
C SER A 196 -13.23 28.21 -1.72
N LEU A 197 -13.06 27.02 -1.14
CA LEU A 197 -14.16 26.26 -0.56
C LEU A 197 -14.65 27.02 0.67
N VAL A 198 -15.76 27.75 0.55
CA VAL A 198 -16.44 28.37 1.69
C VAL A 198 -17.42 27.35 2.26
N LEU A 199 -17.21 26.93 3.51
CA LEU A 199 -18.12 26.06 4.24
C LEU A 199 -19.19 26.92 4.92
N ASN A 200 -20.24 27.28 4.17
CA ASN A 200 -21.34 28.10 4.68
C ASN A 200 -22.09 27.46 5.85
N HIS A 201 -21.96 26.14 6.04
CA HIS A 201 -22.65 25.37 7.09
C HIS A 201 -21.94 25.42 8.46
N LEU A 202 -20.79 26.08 8.56
CA LEU A 202 -20.04 26.20 9.83
C LEU A 202 -20.38 27.48 10.61
N TYR A 203 -21.12 28.41 9.99
CA TYR A 203 -21.45 29.72 10.54
C TYR A 203 -22.96 29.94 10.76
N GLU A 204 -23.77 28.92 10.52
CA GLU A 204 -25.18 28.91 10.93
C GLU A 204 -25.27 28.25 12.31
N GLU A 205 -24.90 28.99 13.38
CA GLU A 205 -25.33 28.76 14.77
C GLU A 205 -24.62 29.78 15.70
N GLU A 206 -25.14 31.01 15.73
CA GLU A 206 -25.32 31.83 16.95
C GLU A 206 -26.04 33.13 16.54
N ASP A 207 -27.35 33.04 16.29
CA ASP A 207 -28.28 34.16 16.37
C ASP A 207 -29.66 33.55 16.68
N GLU A 208 -29.86 33.25 17.97
CA GLU A 208 -31.19 33.09 18.58
C GLU A 208 -31.73 34.49 18.92
N GLU A 209 -32.77 34.94 18.20
CA GLU A 209 -33.88 35.72 18.76
C GLU A 209 -35.16 35.56 17.90
#